data_AF-A0A2T2WG79-F1
#
_entry.id   AF-A0A2T2WG79-F1
#
_cell.length_a   1.000
_cell.length_b   1.000
_cell.length_c   1.000
_cell.angle_alpha   90.00
_cell.angle_beta   90.00
_cell.angle_gamma   90.00
#
_symmetry.space_group_name_H-M   'P 1'
#
loop_
_entity.id
_entity.type
_entity.pdbx_description
1 polymer ?
#
loop_
_entity_poly.entity_id
_entity_poly.type
_entity_poly.pdbx_seq_one_letter_code
_entity_poly.pdbx_strand_id
1 'polypeptide(L)'
;MDEEELRLEYWEDTRSHPEFPVWVIFRLIGHSPDQCDGVPYLRASHQDVATVLKHLEEHPVIDKLATDTGIAPAELRACLWYCIWLVEHRLPPQAWQQWNQRVDEAWAIKALHLPQ
;
A
#
# COMPACT_ATOMS: atom_id res chain seq x y z
N MET A 1 -8.04 -18.49 13.95
CA MET A 1 -7.73 -18.31 12.53
C MET A 1 -6.23 -18.48 12.38
N ASP A 2 -5.79 -19.53 11.70
CA ASP A 2 -4.36 -19.88 11.59
C ASP A 2 -3.67 -19.17 10.41
N GLU A 3 -2.35 -19.30 10.31
CA GLU A 3 -1.56 -18.71 9.22
C GLU A 3 -1.86 -19.35 7.85
N GLU A 4 -2.41 -20.56 7.82
CA GLU A 4 -2.86 -21.25 6.61
C GLU A 4 -4.23 -20.75 6.13
N GLU A 5 -5.10 -20.26 7.02
CA GLU A 5 -6.36 -19.61 6.65
C GLU A 5 -6.15 -18.19 6.11
N LEU A 6 -5.03 -17.54 6.46
CA LEU A 6 -4.55 -16.31 5.80
C LEU A 6 -3.82 -16.58 4.47
N ARG A 7 -3.37 -17.83 4.22
CA ARG A 7 -2.88 -18.30 2.91
C ARG A 7 -4.05 -18.57 1.96
N LEU A 8 -4.92 -17.57 1.77
CA LEU A 8 -5.89 -17.54 0.68
C LEU A 8 -5.14 -17.41 -0.65
N GLU A 9 -4.71 -18.55 -1.19
CA GLU A 9 -4.10 -18.74 -2.50
C GLU A 9 -5.01 -18.35 -3.69
N TYR A 10 -6.18 -17.75 -3.47
CA TYR A 10 -7.11 -17.42 -4.54
C TYR A 10 -7.82 -16.09 -4.23
N TRP A 11 -7.62 -15.07 -5.07
CA TRP A 11 -8.65 -14.65 -6.02
C TRP A 11 -8.21 -13.45 -6.91
N GLU A 12 -7.87 -13.79 -8.15
CA GLU A 12 -8.32 -13.14 -9.40
C GLU A 12 -7.93 -11.71 -9.82
N ASP A 13 -6.73 -11.22 -9.52
CA ASP A 13 -6.10 -10.20 -10.40
C ASP A 13 -4.58 -10.36 -10.58
N THR A 14 -4.09 -11.59 -10.45
CA THR A 14 -2.70 -11.96 -10.80
C THR A 14 -2.49 -12.17 -12.29
N ARG A 15 -3.56 -12.28 -13.10
CA ARG A 15 -3.44 -12.60 -14.53
C ARG A 15 -2.92 -11.41 -15.34
N SER A 16 -3.07 -10.19 -14.82
CA SER A 16 -2.67 -8.94 -15.46
C SER A 16 -1.19 -8.61 -15.19
N HIS A 17 -0.72 -8.85 -13.95
CA HIS A 17 0.64 -8.55 -13.50
C HIS A 17 1.12 -9.58 -12.45
N PRO A 18 1.79 -10.67 -12.85
CA PRO A 18 2.24 -11.74 -11.94
C PRO A 18 3.28 -11.29 -10.90
N GLU A 19 3.92 -10.13 -11.09
CA GLU A 19 4.95 -9.60 -10.19
C GLU A 19 4.38 -8.75 -9.04
N PHE A 20 3.11 -8.31 -9.11
CA PHE A 20 2.53 -7.44 -8.09
C PHE A 20 1.03 -7.71 -7.85
N PRO A 21 0.70 -8.80 -7.14
CA PRO A 21 -0.69 -9.10 -6.84
C PRO A 21 -1.27 -8.10 -5.84
N VAL A 22 -2.53 -7.68 -6.06
CA VAL A 22 -3.27 -6.70 -5.25
C VAL A 22 -3.23 -7.00 -3.73
N TRP A 23 -3.11 -8.28 -3.33
CA TRP A 23 -2.94 -8.64 -1.91
C TRP A 23 -1.67 -8.09 -1.25
N VAL A 24 -0.60 -7.82 -2.02
CA VAL A 24 0.62 -7.18 -1.52
C VAL A 24 0.33 -5.78 -1.01
N ILE A 25 -0.60 -5.05 -1.66
CA ILE A 25 -1.03 -3.72 -1.20
C ILE A 25 -1.63 -3.85 0.20
N PHE A 26 -2.56 -4.78 0.41
CA PHE A 26 -3.18 -4.97 1.72
C PHE A 26 -2.22 -5.52 2.79
N ARG A 27 -1.19 -6.26 2.37
CA ARG A 27 -0.11 -6.70 3.28
C ARG A 27 0.78 -5.54 3.72
N LEU A 28 1.04 -4.57 2.86
CA LEU A 28 2.02 -3.51 3.14
C LEU A 28 1.37 -2.20 3.61
N ILE A 29 0.13 -1.97 3.20
CA ILE A 29 -0.64 -0.74 3.46
C ILE A 29 -1.79 -1.04 4.42
N GLY A 30 -1.86 -0.29 5.52
CA GLY A 30 -2.92 -0.33 6.51
C GLY A 30 -3.88 0.84 6.33
N HIS A 31 -5.11 0.66 6.82
CA HIS A 31 -6.20 1.65 6.75
C HIS A 31 -6.94 1.76 8.10
N SER A 32 -6.27 1.41 9.21
CA SER A 32 -6.83 1.52 10.55
C SER A 32 -7.16 2.98 10.88
N PRO A 33 -8.37 3.27 11.40
CA PRO A 33 -8.76 4.63 11.81
C PRO A 33 -7.93 5.14 13.01
N ASP A 34 -7.29 4.24 13.75
CA ASP A 34 -6.51 4.56 14.95
C ASP A 34 -5.02 4.81 14.65
N GLN A 35 -4.61 4.71 13.39
CA GLN A 35 -3.23 4.84 12.94
C GLN A 35 -3.13 5.98 11.93
N CYS A 36 -2.07 6.78 12.02
CA CYS A 36 -1.76 7.87 11.07
C CYS A 36 -2.98 8.78 10.77
N ASP A 37 -3.74 9.17 11.79
CA ASP A 37 -4.95 10.00 11.65
C ASP A 37 -6.02 9.42 10.68
N GLY A 38 -6.04 8.09 10.54
CA GLY A 38 -6.97 7.36 9.69
C GLY A 38 -6.65 7.39 8.20
N VAL A 39 -5.48 7.90 7.81
CA VAL A 39 -5.02 7.87 6.42
C VAL A 39 -4.30 6.55 6.10
N PRO A 40 -4.20 6.16 4.81
CA PRO A 40 -3.44 4.97 4.44
C PRO A 40 -1.96 5.08 4.87
N TYR A 41 -1.43 4.01 5.47
CA TYR A 41 -0.06 4.02 6.01
C TYR A 41 0.72 2.73 5.70
N LEU A 42 2.04 2.82 5.64
CA LEU A 42 2.94 1.68 5.59
C LEU A 42 2.92 0.94 6.93
N ARG A 43 2.47 -0.30 6.96
CA ARG A 43 2.26 -1.06 8.21
C ARG A 43 3.51 -1.31 9.02
N ALA A 44 4.66 -1.50 8.34
CA ALA A 44 5.92 -1.79 9.01
C ALA A 44 6.56 -0.55 9.65
N SER A 45 6.45 0.60 9.00
CA SER A 45 7.09 1.85 9.45
C SER A 45 6.13 2.85 10.10
N HIS A 46 4.81 2.59 10.04
CA HIS A 46 3.76 3.51 10.45
C HIS A 46 3.89 4.90 9.83
N GLN A 47 4.31 4.95 8.57
CA GLN A 47 4.42 6.20 7.80
C GLN A 47 3.21 6.35 6.88
N ASP A 48 2.62 7.55 6.86
CA ASP A 48 1.60 7.93 5.88
C ASP A 48 2.10 7.72 4.45
N VAL A 49 1.30 7.01 3.64
CA VAL A 49 1.59 6.71 2.25
C VAL A 49 1.73 7.98 1.41
N ALA A 50 0.86 8.98 1.59
CA ALA A 50 0.95 10.23 0.83
C ALA A 50 2.27 10.96 1.13
N THR A 51 2.67 11.01 2.40
CA THR A 51 3.97 11.56 2.81
C THR A 51 5.15 10.81 2.20
N VAL A 52 5.11 9.47 2.16
CA VAL A 52 6.16 8.66 1.52
C VAL A 52 6.25 8.94 0.02
N LEU A 53 5.11 9.04 -0.67
CA LEU A 53 5.07 9.36 -2.10
C LEU A 53 5.62 10.76 -2.39
N LYS A 54 5.34 11.76 -1.54
CA LYS A 54 5.91 13.11 -1.65
C LYS A 54 7.44 13.09 -1.53
N HIS A 55 7.99 12.32 -0.58
CA HIS A 55 9.45 12.16 -0.49
C HIS A 55 10.07 11.48 -1.71
N LEU A 56 9.36 10.54 -2.34
CA LEU A 56 9.82 9.88 -3.57
C LEU A 56 9.84 10.83 -4.78
N GLU A 57 8.92 11.79 -4.83
CA GLU A 57 8.85 12.79 -5.89
C GLU A 57 10.07 13.72 -5.90
N GLU A 58 10.58 14.07 -4.71
CA GLU A 58 11.79 14.88 -4.53
C GLU A 58 13.09 14.07 -4.74
N HIS A 59 12.99 12.75 -4.79
CA HIS A 59 14.17 11.89 -4.82
C HIS A 59 14.87 11.95 -6.19
N PRO A 60 16.22 12.03 -6.26
CA PRO A 60 16.99 12.04 -7.52
C PRO A 60 16.80 10.81 -8.42
N VAL A 61 16.07 9.79 -7.94
CA VAL A 61 15.78 8.57 -8.70
C VAL A 61 14.83 8.85 -9.86
N ILE A 62 14.01 9.90 -9.78
CA ILE A 62 13.08 10.28 -10.84
C ILE A 62 13.83 10.64 -12.12
N ASP A 63 14.95 11.35 -12.02
CA ASP A 63 15.73 11.75 -13.19
C ASP A 63 16.45 10.54 -13.82
N LYS A 64 16.87 9.57 -12.99
CA LYS A 64 17.38 8.28 -13.47
C LYS A 64 16.29 7.48 -14.18
N LEU A 65 15.10 7.34 -13.57
CA LEU A 65 13.97 6.63 -14.16
C LEU A 65 13.52 7.26 -15.48
N ALA A 66 13.52 8.59 -15.56
CA ALA A 66 13.25 9.32 -16.80
C ALA A 66 14.23 8.92 -17.92
N THR A 67 15.51 8.79 -17.58
CA THR A 67 16.54 8.33 -18.54
C THR A 67 16.31 6.89 -18.96
N ASP A 68 16.06 5.99 -18.01
CA ASP A 68 15.91 4.54 -18.27
C ASP A 68 14.64 4.23 -19.07
N THR A 69 13.58 5.01 -18.88
CA THR A 69 12.26 4.78 -19.52
C THR A 69 11.99 5.66 -20.74
N GLY A 70 12.76 6.75 -20.93
CA GLY A 70 12.52 7.75 -21.96
C GLY A 70 11.31 8.66 -21.68
N ILE A 71 10.72 8.60 -20.48
CA ILE A 71 9.58 9.44 -20.06
C ILE A 71 10.13 10.75 -19.51
N ALA A 72 9.50 11.89 -19.80
CA ALA A 72 9.98 13.16 -19.28
C ALA A 72 9.87 13.19 -17.74
N PRO A 73 10.85 13.77 -17.00
CA PRO A 73 10.78 13.82 -15.55
C PRO A 73 9.51 14.51 -15.01
N ALA A 74 8.96 15.47 -15.75
CA ALA A 74 7.70 16.13 -15.41
C ALA A 74 6.49 15.20 -15.48
N GLU A 75 6.47 14.26 -16.43
CA GLU A 75 5.39 13.27 -16.58
C GLU A 75 5.45 12.25 -15.43
N LEU A 76 6.64 11.78 -15.06
CA LEU A 76 6.80 10.89 -13.90
C LEU A 76 6.35 11.56 -12.59
N ARG A 77 6.72 12.83 -12.40
CA ARG A 77 6.23 13.63 -11.25
C ARG A 77 4.72 13.80 -11.29
N ALA A 78 4.13 14.05 -12.45
CA ALA A 78 2.68 14.13 -12.60
C ALA A 78 1.98 12.81 -12.24
N CYS A 79 2.54 11.66 -12.62
CA CYS A 79 2.03 10.35 -12.20
C CYS A 79 2.07 10.18 -10.68
N LEU A 80 3.17 10.55 -10.02
CA LEU A 80 3.27 10.49 -8.55
C LEU A 80 2.27 11.42 -7.88
N TRP A 81 2.14 12.65 -8.35
CA TRP A 81 1.16 13.61 -7.83
C TRP A 81 -0.28 13.15 -8.03
N TYR A 82 -0.59 12.47 -9.15
CA TYR A 82 -1.89 11.86 -9.34
C TYR A 82 -2.16 10.75 -8.31
N CYS A 83 -1.16 9.90 -8.01
CA CYS A 83 -1.26 8.89 -6.96
C CYS A 83 -1.46 9.52 -5.57
N ILE A 84 -0.70 10.57 -5.24
CA ILE A 84 -0.86 11.33 -3.98
C ILE A 84 -2.28 11.87 -3.87
N TRP A 85 -2.77 12.52 -4.94
CA TRP A 85 -4.12 13.08 -4.97
C TRP A 85 -5.19 12.01 -4.75
N LEU A 86 -5.05 10.84 -5.39
CA LEU A 86 -5.97 9.71 -5.18
C LEU A 86 -5.97 9.25 -3.72
N VAL A 87 -4.79 9.08 -3.10
CA VAL A 87 -4.67 8.65 -1.69
C VAL A 87 -5.32 9.67 -0.74
N GLU A 88 -5.13 10.96 -0.98
CA GLU A 88 -5.64 12.03 -0.11
C GLU A 88 -7.15 12.29 -0.28
N HIS A 89 -7.71 12.07 -1.47
CA HIS A 89 -9.07 12.54 -1.80
C HIS A 89 -10.05 11.42 -2.16
N ARG A 90 -9.60 10.20 -2.40
CA ARG A 90 -10.48 9.06 -2.71
C ARG A 90 -10.52 8.10 -1.55
N LEU A 91 -11.73 7.86 -1.05
CA LEU A 91 -11.96 6.71 -0.18
C LEU A 91 -11.73 5.42 -0.98
N PRO A 92 -11.01 4.44 -0.40
CA PRO A 92 -10.87 3.14 -1.04
C PRO A 92 -12.24 2.46 -1.16
N PRO A 93 -12.43 1.55 -2.13
CA PRO A 93 -13.65 0.76 -2.24
C PRO A 93 -13.99 0.06 -0.92
N GLN A 94 -15.28 -0.04 -0.58
CA GLN A 94 -15.71 -0.65 0.68
C GLN A 94 -15.18 -2.08 0.88
N ALA A 95 -15.11 -2.87 -0.21
CA ALA A 95 -14.54 -4.21 -0.17
C ALA A 95 -13.07 -4.23 0.29
N TRP A 96 -12.28 -3.21 -0.09
CA TRP A 96 -10.88 -3.08 0.30
C TRP A 96 -10.73 -2.69 1.78
N GLN A 97 -11.62 -1.84 2.29
CA GLN A 97 -11.67 -1.50 3.72
C GLN A 97 -11.96 -2.73 4.57
N GLN A 98 -12.99 -3.51 4.19
CA GLN A 98 -13.35 -4.75 4.88
C GLN A 98 -12.20 -5.77 4.86
N TRP A 99 -11.50 -5.89 3.73
CA TRP A 99 -10.38 -6.81 3.63
C TRP A 99 -9.18 -6.36 4.48
N ASN A 100 -8.84 -5.07 4.45
CA ASN A 100 -7.81 -4.50 5.32
C ASN A 100 -8.10 -4.71 6.80
N GLN A 101 -9.35 -4.46 7.21
CA GLN A 101 -9.76 -4.68 8.60
C GLN A 101 -9.56 -6.13 9.02
N ARG A 102 -9.92 -7.10 8.17
CA ARG A 102 -9.70 -8.53 8.46
C ARG A 102 -8.22 -8.87 8.58
N VAL A 103 -7.36 -8.26 7.76
CA VAL A 103 -5.90 -8.40 7.85
C VAL A 103 -5.36 -7.78 9.14
N ASP A 104 -5.83 -6.59 9.50
CA ASP A 104 -5.48 -5.88 10.74
C ASP A 104 -5.81 -6.74 11.97
N GLU A 105 -7.05 -7.25 12.03
CA GLU A 105 -7.53 -8.11 13.10
C GLU A 105 -6.70 -9.40 13.22
N ALA A 106 -6.43 -10.06 12.09
CA ALA A 106 -5.67 -11.29 12.08
C ALA A 106 -4.21 -11.10 12.54
N TRP A 107 -3.61 -9.95 12.24
CA TRP A 107 -2.26 -9.62 12.71
C TRP A 107 -2.18 -9.10 14.13
N ALA A 108 -3.17 -8.34 14.60
CA ALA A 108 -3.30 -7.96 16.01
C ALA A 108 -3.39 -9.21 16.90
N ILE A 109 -4.16 -10.22 16.46
CA ILE A 109 -4.25 -11.52 17.14
C ILE A 109 -2.88 -12.21 17.18
N LYS A 110 -2.11 -12.20 16.09
CA LYS A 110 -0.76 -12.81 16.08
C LYS A 110 0.24 -12.10 17.01
N ALA A 111 0.22 -10.77 17.08
CA ALA A 111 1.10 -10.00 17.95
C ALA A 111 0.87 -10.33 19.45
N LEU A 112 -0.36 -10.69 19.83
CA LEU A 112 -0.71 -11.10 21.19
C LEU A 112 -0.26 -12.54 21.56
N HIS A 113 0.10 -13.37 20.57
CA HIS A 113 0.44 -14.79 20.77
C HIS A 113 1.92 -15.12 20.53
N LEU A 114 2.76 -14.11 20.29
CA LEU A 114 4.22 -14.29 20.25
C LEU A 114 4.79 -14.18 21.67
N PRO A 115 5.60 -15.14 22.15
CA PRO A 115 6.28 -15.01 23.43
C PRO A 115 7.23 -13.82 23.37
N GLN A 116 7.20 -12.98 24.42
CA GLN A 116 8.12 -11.86 24.60
C GLN A 116 9.55 -12.33 24.82
#